data_AF-A0A0M8W7B4-F1
#
_entry.id   AF-A0A0M8W7B4-F1
#
_cell.length_a   1.000
_cell.length_b   1.000
_cell.length_c   1.000
_cell.angle_alpha   90.00
_cell.angle_beta   90.00
_cell.angle_gamma   90.00
#
_symmetry.space_group_name_H-M   'P 1'
#
loop_
_entity.id
_entity.type
_entity.pdbx_description
1 polymer ?
#
loop_
_entity_poly.entity_id
_entity_poly.type
_entity_poly.pdbx_seq_one_letter_code
_entity_poly.pdbx_strand_id
1 'polypeptide(L)'
;MRLSRRQLFTAAAVAALSSSELSAETPAGASTGSAAVAAPVRTRGGEVRVGDWERYYLGLDGGAHQKALGALDIAHRDGVHADEQNLVVPVESVRRAALEFGDHAAADVLRDRFELDSPSMLGRGLRLVLGQDGLEQRYLDEPALQLRYLGHRRRFAGFVLPMPAAVREALA
;
A
#
# COMPACT_ATOMS: atom_id res chain seq x y z
N MET A 1 16.83 10.36 60.70
CA MET A 1 16.96 10.83 59.29
C MET A 1 15.72 11.63 58.93
N ARG A 2 15.75 12.48 57.88
CA ARG A 2 14.66 13.43 57.58
C ARG A 2 13.56 12.81 56.71
N LEU A 3 12.30 13.04 57.07
CA LEU A 3 11.14 12.94 56.19
C LEU A 3 10.39 14.29 56.20
N SER A 4 9.99 14.77 55.03
CA SER A 4 9.28 16.04 54.82
C SER A 4 8.13 15.74 53.86
N ARG A 5 6.88 15.62 54.34
CA ARG A 5 5.92 16.70 54.65
C ARG A 5 5.35 17.38 53.39
N ARG A 6 4.01 17.31 53.28
CA ARG A 6 3.09 18.22 52.54
C ARG A 6 3.14 18.11 51.00
N GLN A 7 2.06 18.35 50.25
CA GLN A 7 0.62 18.53 50.56
C GLN A 7 -0.15 18.09 49.29
N LEU A 8 -1.14 17.20 49.34
CA LEU A 8 -2.56 17.53 49.56
C LEU A 8 -3.03 18.84 48.91
N PHE A 9 -3.69 18.72 47.75
CA PHE A 9 -4.73 19.64 47.28
C PHE A 9 -5.89 18.85 46.65
N THR A 10 -7.11 19.36 46.80
CA THR A 10 -8.38 18.73 46.42
C THR A 10 -9.45 19.82 46.32
N ALA A 11 -10.51 19.59 45.53
CA ALA A 11 -11.71 20.44 45.38
C ALA A 11 -11.50 21.81 44.70
N ALA A 12 -12.53 22.51 44.18
CA ALA A 12 -13.79 22.09 43.54
C ALA A 12 -14.54 23.33 42.97
N ALA A 13 -15.28 23.17 41.86
CA ALA A 13 -16.47 23.94 41.42
C ALA A 13 -16.93 23.33 40.06
N VAL A 14 -18.19 23.04 39.71
CA VAL A 14 -19.57 23.37 40.17
C VAL A 14 -20.16 24.68 39.62
N ALA A 15 -21.33 24.54 38.97
CA ALA A 15 -22.23 25.56 38.41
C ALA A 15 -21.70 26.35 37.19
N ALA A 16 -22.53 26.81 36.23
CA ALA A 16 -23.99 26.65 36.00
C ALA A 16 -24.23 26.33 34.49
N LEU A 17 -25.34 25.79 33.98
CA LEU A 17 -26.79 25.82 34.32
C LEU A 17 -27.53 27.15 34.07
N SER A 18 -28.01 27.30 32.84
CA SER A 18 -29.25 27.98 32.40
C SER A 18 -29.53 27.45 30.97
N SER A 19 -30.67 26.81 30.68
CA SER A 19 -32.01 27.40 30.44
C SER A 19 -32.07 28.13 29.08
N SER A 20 -33.13 28.05 28.26
CA SER A 20 -34.49 27.45 28.40
C SER A 20 -35.20 27.58 27.01
N GLU A 21 -36.08 26.74 26.42
CA GLU A 21 -36.78 25.44 26.69
C GLU A 21 -37.20 24.82 25.31
N LEU A 22 -38.08 23.83 25.05
CA LEU A 22 -38.97 22.90 25.81
C LEU A 22 -39.35 21.70 24.89
N SER A 23 -39.94 20.63 25.46
CA SER A 23 -40.86 19.64 24.80
C SER A 23 -40.33 18.70 23.68
N ALA A 24 -40.73 17.43 23.61
CA ALA A 24 -41.51 16.59 24.54
C ALA A 24 -41.26 15.08 24.30
N GLU A 25 -41.59 14.29 25.33
CA GLU A 25 -41.91 12.84 25.34
C GLU A 25 -40.97 11.81 24.68
N THR A 26 -40.54 10.86 25.52
CA THR A 26 -40.16 9.48 25.15
C THR A 26 -41.24 8.55 25.71
N PRO A 27 -41.59 7.43 25.06
CA PRO A 27 -40.88 6.21 25.42
C PRO A 27 -40.63 5.20 24.27
N ALA A 28 -39.54 4.44 24.43
CA ALA A 28 -39.31 3.06 23.97
C ALA A 28 -39.43 2.69 22.46
N GLY A 29 -38.36 2.07 21.95
CA GLY A 29 -38.47 1.08 20.86
C GLY A 29 -37.88 1.44 19.51
N ALA A 30 -36.55 1.63 19.42
CA ALA A 30 -35.84 1.57 18.14
C ALA A 30 -34.44 0.96 18.31
N SER A 31 -34.07 0.07 17.39
CA SER A 31 -32.73 -0.49 17.31
C SER A 31 -31.76 0.47 16.62
N THR A 32 -30.80 1.03 17.36
CA THR A 32 -29.55 1.52 16.77
C THR A 32 -28.58 0.35 16.66
N GLY A 33 -28.72 -0.43 15.58
CA GLY A 33 -27.72 -1.41 15.20
C GLY A 33 -26.36 -0.73 15.00
N SER A 34 -25.26 -1.47 15.18
CA SER A 34 -23.92 -0.93 14.96
C SER A 34 -23.79 -0.44 13.53
N ALA A 35 -23.89 0.87 13.34
CA ALA A 35 -23.65 1.52 12.07
C ALA A 35 -22.16 1.39 11.78
N ALA A 36 -21.79 0.32 11.08
CA ALA A 36 -20.51 0.21 10.42
C ALA A 36 -20.39 1.41 9.49
N VAL A 37 -19.71 2.46 9.96
CA VAL A 37 -19.39 3.64 9.16
C VAL A 37 -18.57 3.11 8.00
N ALA A 38 -19.23 3.01 6.84
CA ALA A 38 -18.57 2.60 5.60
C ALA A 38 -17.40 3.56 5.41
N ALA A 39 -16.18 3.05 5.62
CA ALA A 39 -14.99 3.88 5.55
C ALA A 39 -15.01 4.57 4.17
N PRO A 40 -14.96 5.92 4.12
CA PRO A 40 -15.10 6.61 2.86
C PRO A 40 -14.03 6.07 1.92
N VAL A 41 -14.46 5.56 0.76
CA VAL A 41 -13.57 5.07 -0.29
C VAL A 41 -12.62 6.21 -0.60
N ARG A 42 -11.39 6.13 -0.06
CA ARG A 42 -10.40 7.19 -0.23
C ARG A 42 -10.11 7.24 -1.72
N THR A 43 -10.49 8.32 -2.37
CA THR A 43 -10.20 8.58 -3.77
C THR A 43 -8.69 8.80 -3.92
N ARG A 44 -7.97 7.67 -3.93
CA ARG A 44 -6.52 7.51 -4.13
C ARG A 44 -6.18 7.98 -5.55
N GLY A 45 -6.15 9.29 -5.75
CA GLY A 45 -6.05 9.93 -7.05
C GLY A 45 -4.64 10.37 -7.45
N GLY A 46 -4.61 11.16 -8.51
CA GLY A 46 -3.38 11.67 -9.13
C GLY A 46 -2.71 10.63 -10.03
N GLU A 47 -1.45 10.90 -10.35
CA GLU A 47 -0.69 10.22 -11.39
C GLU A 47 0.53 9.49 -10.82
N VAL A 48 0.97 8.45 -11.52
CA VAL A 48 2.21 7.71 -11.29
C VAL A 48 3.02 7.78 -12.58
N ARG A 49 4.31 8.11 -12.48
CA ARG A 49 5.24 8.05 -13.61
C ARG A 49 5.69 6.60 -13.81
N VAL A 50 5.76 6.12 -15.06
CA VAL A 50 6.01 4.70 -15.35
C VAL A 50 7.36 4.22 -14.77
N GLY A 51 8.43 5.02 -14.81
CA GLY A 51 9.69 4.64 -14.15
C GLY A 51 9.63 4.50 -12.62
N ASP A 52 8.69 5.17 -11.95
CA ASP A 52 8.47 5.01 -10.51
C ASP A 52 7.62 3.76 -10.18
N TRP A 53 6.89 3.23 -11.17
CA TRP A 53 6.26 1.90 -11.13
C TRP A 53 7.31 0.82 -11.45
N GLU A 54 8.03 0.93 -12.56
CA GLU A 54 8.96 -0.10 -13.05
C GLU A 54 10.19 -0.32 -12.16
N ARG A 55 10.57 0.63 -11.30
CA ARG A 55 11.66 0.42 -10.31
C ARG A 55 11.43 -0.77 -9.35
N TYR A 56 10.17 -1.20 -9.18
CA TYR A 56 9.80 -2.36 -8.37
C TYR A 56 9.74 -3.68 -9.19
N TYR A 57 9.98 -3.64 -10.51
CA TYR A 57 9.87 -4.80 -11.37
C TYR A 57 11.03 -5.79 -11.21
N LEU A 58 10.68 -7.05 -10.91
CA LEU A 58 11.61 -8.17 -10.78
C LEU A 58 11.48 -9.22 -11.88
N GLY A 59 10.40 -9.19 -12.68
CA GLY A 59 10.06 -10.22 -13.66
C GLY A 59 9.91 -11.62 -13.06
N LEU A 60 9.10 -11.72 -12.00
CA LEU A 60 8.72 -12.95 -11.29
C LEU A 60 7.19 -13.13 -11.24
N ASP A 61 6.47 -12.45 -12.12
CA ASP A 61 5.01 -12.23 -12.15
C ASP A 61 4.31 -13.01 -13.29
N GLY A 62 5.04 -13.86 -14.01
CA GLY A 62 4.51 -14.59 -15.17
C GLY A 62 4.17 -13.67 -16.35
N GLY A 63 4.84 -12.52 -16.46
CA GLY A 63 4.59 -11.51 -17.48
C GLY A 63 3.27 -10.77 -17.29
N ALA A 64 2.86 -10.54 -16.04
CA ALA A 64 1.71 -9.70 -15.71
C ALA A 64 1.97 -8.24 -16.11
N HIS A 65 3.19 -7.74 -15.86
CA HIS A 65 3.63 -6.40 -16.18
C HIS A 65 3.49 -6.09 -17.68
N GLN A 66 4.01 -6.93 -18.58
CA GLN A 66 3.91 -6.69 -20.02
C GLN A 66 2.45 -6.77 -20.53
N LYS A 67 1.60 -7.60 -19.91
CA LYS A 67 0.16 -7.61 -20.18
C LYS A 67 -0.50 -6.30 -19.72
N ALA A 68 -0.10 -5.75 -18.58
CA ALA A 68 -0.57 -4.46 -18.10
C ALA A 68 -0.12 -3.29 -18.99
N LEU A 69 1.16 -3.25 -19.39
CA LEU A 69 1.67 -2.25 -20.35
C LEU A 69 0.88 -2.32 -21.66
N GLY A 70 0.72 -3.51 -22.24
CA GLY A 70 -0.06 -3.71 -23.47
C GLY A 70 -1.55 -3.37 -23.34
N ALA A 71 -2.17 -3.64 -22.19
CA ALA A 71 -3.58 -3.29 -21.92
C ALA A 71 -3.80 -1.79 -21.63
N LEU A 72 -2.73 -1.02 -21.42
CA LEU A 72 -2.75 0.43 -21.24
C LEU A 72 -2.18 1.19 -22.46
N ASP A 73 -1.92 0.49 -23.58
CA ASP A 73 -1.29 1.01 -24.81
C ASP A 73 0.10 1.64 -24.58
N ILE A 74 0.85 1.13 -23.60
CA ILE A 74 2.22 1.57 -23.28
C ILE A 74 3.21 0.74 -24.10
N ALA A 75 3.88 1.41 -25.05
CA ALA A 75 4.89 0.79 -25.90
C ALA A 75 6.10 0.28 -25.08
N HIS A 76 6.55 -0.94 -25.37
CA HIS A 76 7.65 -1.63 -24.68
C HIS A 76 8.47 -2.48 -25.66
N ARG A 77 9.21 -1.84 -26.57
CA ARG A 77 9.88 -2.50 -27.71
C ARG A 77 11.00 -3.49 -27.35
N ASP A 78 11.54 -3.46 -26.13
CA ASP A 78 12.48 -4.49 -25.65
C ASP A 78 11.77 -5.78 -25.16
N GLY A 79 10.44 -5.76 -25.07
CA GLY A 79 9.61 -6.86 -24.58
C GLY A 79 9.56 -6.98 -23.05
N VAL A 80 10.05 -5.98 -22.31
CA VAL A 80 10.17 -6.02 -20.84
C VAL A 80 9.72 -4.71 -20.18
N HIS A 81 10.17 -3.56 -20.67
CA HIS A 81 10.07 -2.23 -20.04
C HIS A 81 9.45 -1.20 -20.98
N ALA A 82 8.74 -0.21 -20.43
CA ALA A 82 8.17 0.87 -21.21
C ALA A 82 9.24 1.75 -21.89
N ASP A 83 8.97 2.11 -23.15
CA ASP A 83 9.84 2.94 -23.98
C ASP A 83 10.00 4.39 -23.48
N GLU A 84 8.98 4.93 -22.80
CA GLU A 84 8.99 6.27 -22.23
C GLU A 84 8.76 6.21 -20.71
N GLN A 85 9.86 6.17 -19.97
CA GLN A 85 9.89 6.06 -18.51
C GLN A 85 9.33 7.31 -17.80
N ASN A 86 9.22 8.45 -18.49
CA ASN A 86 8.63 9.69 -17.98
C ASN A 86 7.12 9.81 -18.23
N LEU A 87 6.52 8.85 -18.94
CA LEU A 87 5.07 8.80 -19.15
C LEU A 87 4.37 8.80 -17.78
N VAL A 88 3.36 9.66 -17.63
CA VAL A 88 2.48 9.67 -16.45
C VAL A 88 1.17 8.97 -16.77
N VAL A 89 0.74 8.10 -15.86
CA VAL A 89 -0.53 7.37 -15.95
C VAL A 89 -1.37 7.61 -14.70
N PRO A 90 -2.71 7.61 -14.80
CA PRO A 90 -3.57 7.68 -13.61
C PRO A 90 -3.28 6.54 -12.64
N VAL A 91 -3.34 6.82 -11.32
CA VAL A 91 -3.27 5.78 -10.28
C VAL A 91 -4.23 4.63 -10.54
N GLU A 92 -5.43 4.92 -11.06
CA GLU A 92 -6.43 3.89 -11.35
C GLU A 92 -5.95 2.88 -12.40
N SER A 93 -5.18 3.32 -13.41
CA SER A 93 -4.58 2.42 -14.41
C SER A 93 -3.57 1.46 -13.77
N VAL A 94 -2.77 1.95 -12.81
CA VAL A 94 -1.83 1.13 -12.03
C VAL A 94 -2.59 0.19 -11.07
N ARG A 95 -3.71 0.65 -10.50
CA ARG A 95 -4.57 -0.17 -9.62
C ARG A 95 -5.20 -1.32 -10.38
N ARG A 96 -5.68 -1.07 -11.60
CA ARG A 96 -6.14 -2.10 -12.54
C ARG A 96 -4.99 -3.04 -12.94
N ALA A 97 -3.77 -2.54 -13.18
CA ALA A 97 -2.61 -3.39 -13.45
C ALA A 97 -2.33 -4.41 -12.34
N ALA A 98 -2.37 -3.97 -11.08
CA ALA A 98 -2.19 -4.86 -9.92
C ALA A 98 -3.36 -5.85 -9.75
N LEU A 99 -4.61 -5.40 -9.90
CA LEU A 99 -5.80 -6.20 -9.57
C LEU A 99 -6.31 -7.12 -10.68
N GLU A 100 -6.21 -6.71 -11.95
CA GLU A 100 -6.72 -7.44 -13.12
C GLU A 100 -5.65 -8.35 -13.74
N PHE A 101 -4.41 -7.84 -13.91
CA PHE A 101 -3.32 -8.59 -14.55
C PHE A 101 -2.39 -9.26 -13.55
N GLY A 102 -2.35 -8.79 -12.30
CA GLY A 102 -1.49 -9.33 -11.24
C GLY A 102 -0.08 -8.71 -11.21
N ASP A 103 0.11 -7.51 -11.74
CA ASP A 103 1.42 -6.85 -11.78
C ASP A 103 1.96 -6.57 -10.36
N HIS A 104 3.15 -7.10 -10.08
CA HIS A 104 3.83 -6.98 -8.79
C HIS A 104 4.42 -5.58 -8.55
N ALA A 105 4.96 -4.96 -9.60
CA ALA A 105 5.54 -3.63 -9.52
C ALA A 105 4.43 -2.57 -9.33
N ALA A 106 3.28 -2.78 -9.97
CA ALA A 106 2.07 -2.00 -9.77
C ALA A 106 1.56 -2.13 -8.32
N ALA A 107 1.59 -3.34 -7.75
CA ALA A 107 1.22 -3.55 -6.36
C ALA A 107 2.16 -2.81 -5.39
N ASP A 108 3.48 -2.87 -5.60
CA ASP A 108 4.46 -2.22 -4.71
C ASP A 108 4.49 -0.70 -4.83
N VAL A 109 4.37 -0.10 -6.02
CA VAL A 109 4.34 1.37 -6.13
C VAL A 109 3.09 1.97 -5.47
N LEU A 110 1.96 1.23 -5.46
CA LEU A 110 0.75 1.62 -4.73
C LEU A 110 0.86 1.31 -3.23
N ARG A 111 1.56 0.24 -2.83
CA ARG A 111 1.89 -0.06 -1.44
C ARG A 111 2.74 1.06 -0.81
N ASP A 112 3.77 1.51 -1.54
CA ASP A 112 4.67 2.59 -1.16
C ASP A 112 3.91 3.93 -1.06
N ARG A 113 3.26 4.35 -2.16
CA ARG A 113 2.51 5.62 -2.28
C ARG A 113 1.39 5.80 -1.23
N PHE A 114 0.81 4.72 -0.73
CA PHE A 114 -0.30 4.77 0.24
C PHE A 114 0.05 4.21 1.62
N GLU A 115 1.34 3.97 1.89
CA GLU A 115 1.84 3.47 3.19
C GLU A 115 1.11 2.18 3.64
N LEU A 116 0.90 1.24 2.73
CA LEU A 116 0.15 0.01 3.00
C LEU A 116 1.00 -1.03 3.73
N ASP A 117 0.46 -1.55 4.83
CA ASP A 117 1.00 -2.67 5.62
C ASP A 117 0.81 -4.05 4.92
N SER A 118 0.59 -4.06 3.61
CA SER A 118 0.51 -5.30 2.83
C SER A 118 1.91 -5.83 2.48
N PRO A 119 2.11 -7.14 2.28
CA PRO A 119 3.43 -7.69 1.97
C PRO A 119 4.00 -7.16 0.63
N SER A 120 5.25 -6.69 0.63
CA SER A 120 5.96 -6.31 -0.60
C SER A 120 6.21 -7.52 -1.52
N MET A 121 5.95 -7.34 -2.82
CA MET A 121 6.25 -8.32 -3.86
C MET A 121 7.70 -8.24 -4.32
N LEU A 122 8.28 -7.03 -4.35
CA LEU A 122 9.73 -6.80 -4.41
C LEU A 122 10.41 -7.57 -3.27
N GLY A 123 10.01 -7.34 -2.02
CA GLY A 123 10.58 -8.03 -0.85
C GLY A 123 10.51 -9.55 -0.94
N ARG A 124 9.34 -10.10 -1.29
CA ARG A 124 9.16 -11.56 -1.47
C ARG A 124 9.99 -12.12 -2.63
N GLY A 125 10.19 -11.36 -3.71
CA GLY A 125 11.06 -11.75 -4.83
C GLY A 125 12.55 -11.69 -4.49
N LEU A 126 12.99 -10.69 -3.72
CA LEU A 126 14.35 -10.61 -3.20
C LEU A 126 14.65 -11.74 -2.22
N ARG A 127 13.70 -12.04 -1.30
CA ARG A 127 13.77 -13.21 -0.41
C ARG A 127 13.92 -14.52 -1.19
N LEU A 128 13.13 -14.71 -2.25
CA LEU A 128 13.18 -15.89 -3.11
C LEU A 128 14.55 -16.06 -3.80
N VAL A 129 15.05 -14.99 -4.43
CA VAL A 129 16.22 -15.06 -5.32
C VAL A 129 17.56 -14.90 -4.60
N LEU A 130 17.59 -14.17 -3.48
CA LEU A 130 18.80 -13.87 -2.70
C LEU A 130 18.82 -14.52 -1.31
N GLY A 131 17.72 -15.12 -0.85
CA GLY A 131 17.61 -15.79 0.44
C GLY A 131 17.55 -14.85 1.65
N GLN A 132 17.20 -13.59 1.45
CA GLN A 132 17.26 -12.52 2.46
C GLN A 132 16.03 -11.61 2.39
N ASP A 133 15.37 -11.39 3.52
CA ASP A 133 14.32 -10.38 3.72
C ASP A 133 14.92 -9.00 4.02
N GLY A 134 14.11 -7.92 3.92
CA GLY A 134 14.53 -6.57 4.31
C GLY A 134 15.58 -5.95 3.37
N LEU A 135 15.54 -6.32 2.09
CA LEU A 135 16.44 -5.84 1.05
C LEU A 135 15.81 -4.77 0.14
N GLU A 136 14.52 -4.47 0.31
CA GLU A 136 13.71 -3.64 -0.59
C GLU A 136 14.34 -2.26 -0.86
N GLN A 137 14.53 -1.45 0.19
CA GLN A 137 15.13 -0.11 0.05
C GLN A 137 16.55 -0.20 -0.52
N ARG A 138 17.35 -1.16 -0.04
CA ARG A 138 18.72 -1.36 -0.52
C ARG A 138 18.77 -1.79 -1.98
N TYR A 139 17.78 -2.52 -2.49
CA TYR A 139 17.70 -2.88 -3.90
C TYR A 139 17.34 -1.68 -4.77
N LEU A 140 16.50 -0.77 -4.27
CA LEU A 140 16.18 0.47 -4.96
C LEU A 140 17.36 1.45 -5.01
N ASP A 141 18.24 1.43 -3.98
CA ASP A 141 19.35 2.39 -3.82
C ASP A 141 20.74 1.86 -4.23
N GLU A 142 21.01 0.55 -4.21
CA GLU A 142 22.32 -0.05 -4.49
C GLU A 142 22.35 -0.80 -5.85
N PRO A 143 22.95 -0.23 -6.92
CA PRO A 143 23.12 -0.92 -8.20
C PRO A 143 23.89 -2.25 -8.09
N ALA A 144 24.79 -2.38 -7.11
CA ALA A 144 25.49 -3.63 -6.83
C ALA A 144 24.54 -4.77 -6.39
N LEU A 145 23.45 -4.44 -5.67
CA LEU A 145 22.44 -5.40 -5.25
C LEU A 145 21.49 -5.77 -6.41
N GLN A 146 21.18 -4.81 -7.28
CA GLN A 146 20.43 -5.04 -8.52
C GLN A 146 21.20 -5.99 -9.46
N LEU A 147 22.49 -5.73 -9.69
CA LEU A 147 23.37 -6.61 -10.48
C LEU A 147 23.51 -8.01 -9.84
N ARG A 148 23.61 -8.09 -8.51
CA ARG A 148 23.61 -9.38 -7.78
C ARG A 148 22.29 -10.14 -7.98
N TYR A 149 21.15 -9.46 -7.93
CA TYR A 149 19.84 -10.05 -8.21
C TYR A 149 19.79 -10.62 -9.65
N LEU A 150 20.15 -9.82 -10.65
CA LEU A 150 20.15 -10.25 -12.06
C LEU A 150 21.01 -11.51 -12.29
N GLY A 151 22.19 -11.58 -11.66
CA GLY A 151 23.06 -12.76 -11.72
C GLY A 151 22.45 -14.04 -11.10
N HIS A 152 21.50 -13.90 -10.17
CA HIS A 152 20.80 -15.03 -9.54
C HIS A 152 19.45 -15.34 -10.20
N ARG A 153 18.74 -14.33 -10.74
CA ARG A 153 17.39 -14.43 -11.36
C ARG A 153 17.32 -15.55 -12.41
N ARG A 154 18.40 -15.80 -13.17
CA ARG A 154 18.43 -16.85 -14.21
C ARG A 154 18.04 -18.25 -13.68
N ARG A 155 18.29 -18.55 -12.40
CA ARG A 155 17.88 -19.83 -11.76
C ARG A 155 16.37 -19.94 -11.52
N PHE A 156 15.67 -18.81 -11.52
CA PHE A 156 14.25 -18.66 -11.23
C PHE A 156 13.45 -18.20 -12.47
N ALA A 157 14.03 -18.27 -13.67
CA ALA A 157 13.42 -17.73 -14.90
C ALA A 157 12.06 -18.34 -15.29
N GLY A 158 11.75 -19.56 -14.80
CA GLY A 158 10.44 -20.20 -14.95
C GLY A 158 9.56 -20.16 -13.69
N PHE A 159 9.95 -19.41 -12.66
CA PHE A 159 9.21 -19.31 -11.41
C PHE A 159 8.25 -18.11 -11.45
N VAL A 160 6.98 -18.35 -11.13
CA VAL A 160 5.96 -17.31 -10.95
C VAL A 160 5.59 -17.23 -9.47
N LEU A 161 5.85 -16.08 -8.86
CA LEU A 161 5.51 -15.78 -7.48
C LEU A 161 4.03 -15.35 -7.42
N PRO A 162 3.13 -16.03 -6.68
CA PRO A 162 1.74 -15.59 -6.60
C PRO A 162 1.59 -14.34 -5.71
N MET A 163 0.75 -13.39 -6.16
CA MET A 163 0.32 -12.23 -5.36
C MET A 163 -0.58 -12.69 -4.19
N PRO A 164 -0.27 -12.32 -2.93
CA PRO A 164 -1.08 -12.68 -1.77
C PRO A 164 -2.48 -12.05 -1.78
N ALA A 165 -3.45 -12.72 -1.16
CA ALA A 165 -4.80 -12.18 -0.96
C ALA A 165 -4.77 -10.81 -0.25
N ALA A 166 -4.01 -10.69 0.84
CA ALA A 166 -3.83 -9.42 1.59
C ALA A 166 -3.28 -8.25 0.76
N VAL A 167 -2.54 -8.50 -0.33
CA VAL A 167 -2.09 -7.44 -1.25
C VAL A 167 -3.24 -6.97 -2.13
N ARG A 168 -4.05 -7.89 -2.65
CA ARG A 168 -5.25 -7.57 -3.45
C ARG A 168 -6.32 -6.88 -2.58
N GLU A 169 -6.51 -7.34 -1.36
CA GLU A 169 -7.45 -6.77 -0.37
C GLU A 169 -7.09 -5.33 0.05
N ALA A 170 -5.80 -4.98 0.11
CA ALA A 170 -5.36 -3.62 0.43
C ALA A 170 -5.51 -2.61 -0.74
N LEU A 171 -5.69 -3.11 -1.97
CA LEU A 171 -5.74 -2.35 -3.22
C LEU A 171 -7.15 -2.23 -3.83
N ALA A 172 -8.08 -3.11 -3.44
CA ALA A 172 -9.49 -3.11 -3.87
C ALA A 172 -10.26 -1.84 -3.47
#